data_AF-A0AAW2J9D1-F1
#
_entry.id   AF-A0AAW2J9D1-F1
#
_cell.length_a   1.000
_cell.length_b   1.000
_cell.length_c   1.000
_cell.angle_alpha   90.00
_cell.angle_beta   90.00
_cell.angle_gamma   90.00
#
_symmetry.space_group_name_H-M   'P 1'
#
loop_
_entity.id
_entity.type
_entity.pdbx_description
1 polymer ?
#
loop_
_entity_poly.entity_id
_entity_poly.type
_entity_poly.pdbx_seq_one_letter_code
_entity_poly.pdbx_strand_id
1 'polypeptide(L)'
;MLSLRNSLMSHIHYRVGSGESVSLWHDPWHPLGPLISRFPRGPQMTRIGPLDKLSAVIKDGQWNWPFITDIACLEITHMLPPFWRARTESFGSQRMDPSTPQLLMIFHPPGPKVLWSSLLMGSFKIPKNCFILWLAIMGRLSTLDKPWLHHIGGTCILCQDGVPETHDHLFFSCSFSRRCFTIIRQQITFPWPHRDWKHGIQWASSRWRGKHVVNAAYRSLLASIVYHIWQERNARRFQQRSRPPLIVGRLVVEEIRQRIISVQLRHSISSLGLYRLWKIPWPVEGFSI
;
A
#
# COMPACT_ATOMS: atom_id res chain seq x y z
N MET A 1 15.70 4.72 9.94
CA MET A 1 16.32 5.13 8.64
C MET A 1 17.70 4.50 8.41
N LEU A 2 18.53 4.27 9.43
CA LEU A 2 19.87 3.66 9.29
C LEU A 2 19.88 2.19 8.82
N SER A 3 18.84 1.41 9.14
CA SER A 3 18.76 -0.02 8.76
C SER A 3 18.64 -0.25 7.25
N LEU A 4 18.13 0.72 6.49
CA LEU A 4 18.03 0.67 5.03
C LEU A 4 19.33 1.08 4.34
N ARG A 5 20.28 1.69 5.07
CA ARG A 5 21.54 2.20 4.50
C ARG A 5 22.34 1.08 3.87
N ASN A 6 22.57 -0.01 4.60
CA ASN A 6 23.35 -1.16 4.12
C ASN A 6 22.76 -1.77 2.84
N SER A 7 21.43 -1.85 2.74
CA SER A 7 20.74 -2.34 1.55
C SER A 7 20.75 -1.35 0.38
N LEU A 8 20.90 -0.04 0.63
CA LEU A 8 21.06 0.99 -0.40
C LEU A 8 22.48 1.04 -0.96
N MET A 9 23.51 0.71 -0.18
CA MET A 9 24.91 0.83 -0.60
C MET A 9 25.26 -0.02 -1.83
N SER A 10 24.61 -1.17 -2.03
CA SER A 10 24.82 -2.01 -3.22
C SER A 10 24.25 -1.42 -4.52
N HIS A 11 23.49 -0.33 -4.44
CA HIS A 11 22.80 0.27 -5.56
C HIS A 11 23.26 1.72 -5.86
N ILE A 12 24.17 2.27 -5.06
CA ILE A 12 24.68 3.64 -5.19
C ILE A 12 26.16 3.58 -5.58
N HIS A 13 26.49 4.11 -6.76
CA HIS A 13 27.85 4.33 -7.23
C HIS A 13 28.22 5.80 -7.08
N TYR A 14 29.35 6.08 -6.44
CA TYR A 14 29.84 7.44 -6.27
C TYR A 14 30.81 7.80 -7.40
N ARG A 15 30.65 8.99 -7.98
CA ARG A 15 31.72 9.65 -8.74
C ARG A 15 32.37 10.69 -7.84
N VAL A 16 33.64 10.45 -7.51
CA VAL A 16 34.41 11.33 -6.63
C VAL A 16 34.75 12.64 -7.36
N GLY A 17 34.29 13.75 -6.80
CA GLY A 17 34.62 15.13 -7.19
C GLY A 17 35.18 15.89 -5.98
N SER A 18 34.65 17.08 -5.65
CA SER A 18 35.16 17.92 -4.53
C SER A 18 35.15 17.31 -3.11
N GLY A 19 34.33 16.29 -2.85
CA GLY A 19 34.26 15.56 -1.58
C GLY A 19 33.54 16.26 -0.42
N GLU A 20 33.00 17.46 -0.61
CA GLU A 20 32.43 18.28 0.49
C GLU A 20 31.12 17.72 1.08
N SER A 21 30.32 17.06 0.25
CA SER A 21 29.02 16.49 0.65
C SER A 21 29.13 15.07 1.19
N VAL A 22 30.26 14.38 0.96
CA VAL A 22 30.44 12.94 1.21
C VAL A 22 31.29 12.73 2.46
N SER A 23 30.86 11.83 3.36
CA SER A 23 31.66 11.41 4.51
C SER A 23 32.81 10.51 4.05
N LEU A 24 34.03 10.80 4.50
CA LEU A 24 35.21 9.98 4.20
C LEU A 24 35.03 8.54 4.69
N TRP A 25 34.53 8.39 5.92
CA TRP A 25 34.50 7.11 6.61
C TRP A 25 33.21 6.33 6.41
N HIS A 26 32.07 7.02 6.29
CA HIS A 26 30.75 6.40 6.40
C HIS A 26 30.04 6.19 5.06
N ASP A 27 30.46 6.88 3.99
CA ASP A 27 29.85 6.72 2.66
C ASP A 27 30.68 5.77 1.79
N PRO A 28 30.04 4.94 0.93
CA PRO A 28 30.72 3.91 0.14
C PRO A 28 31.28 4.48 -1.16
N TRP A 29 32.05 5.57 -1.06
CA TRP A 29 32.67 6.19 -2.22
C TRP A 29 33.89 5.41 -2.75
N HIS A 30 34.44 4.52 -1.92
CA HIS A 30 35.62 3.71 -2.19
C HIS A 30 35.23 2.28 -2.61
N PRO A 31 36.01 1.57 -3.46
CA PRO A 31 35.73 0.18 -3.85
C PRO A 31 35.63 -0.80 -2.68
N LEU A 32 36.27 -0.48 -1.54
CA LEU A 32 36.20 -1.26 -0.30
C LEU A 32 34.89 -1.05 0.49
N GLY A 33 33.96 -0.24 -0.03
CA GLY A 33 32.76 0.19 0.70
C GLY A 33 33.06 1.29 1.72
N PRO A 34 32.18 1.49 2.73
CA PRO A 34 32.42 2.45 3.80
C PRO A 34 33.68 2.09 4.57
N LEU A 35 34.67 2.98 4.56
CA LEU A 35 35.99 2.71 5.14
C LEU A 35 35.92 2.38 6.63
N ILE A 36 34.97 2.96 7.38
CA ILE A 36 34.79 2.68 8.82
C ILE A 36 34.41 1.22 9.09
N SER A 37 33.72 0.56 8.15
CA SER A 37 33.28 -0.82 8.31
C SER A 37 34.46 -1.80 8.17
N ARG A 38 35.43 -1.47 7.31
CA ARG A 38 36.63 -2.31 7.07
C ARG A 38 37.79 -1.91 7.98
N PHE A 39 37.92 -0.64 8.31
CA PHE A 39 38.95 -0.07 9.15
C PHE A 39 38.33 0.70 10.34
N PRO A 40 37.81 0.00 11.37
CA PRO A 40 37.18 0.67 12.53
C PRO A 40 38.13 1.60 13.28
N ARG A 41 39.44 1.32 13.22
CA ARG A 41 40.51 2.17 13.81
C ARG A 41 41.11 3.16 12.81
N GLY A 42 40.59 3.21 11.58
CA GLY A 42 41.07 4.08 10.51
C GLY A 42 41.20 5.54 10.93
N PRO A 43 40.17 6.16 11.56
CA PRO A 43 40.24 7.56 12.00
C PRO A 43 41.43 7.86 12.92
N GLN A 44 41.74 6.97 13.87
CA GLN A 44 42.89 7.14 14.76
C GLN A 44 44.21 6.94 14.03
N MET A 45 44.28 5.97 13.11
CA MET A 45 45.51 5.60 12.40
C MET A 45 45.92 6.60 11.33
N THR A 46 44.98 7.23 10.64
CA THR A 46 45.26 8.24 9.62
C THR A 46 45.25 9.66 10.16
N ARG A 47 44.88 9.84 11.45
CA ARG A 47 44.68 11.16 12.10
C ARG A 47 43.62 12.02 11.40
N ILE A 48 42.65 11.38 10.75
CA ILE A 48 41.50 12.05 10.13
C ILE A 48 40.29 11.80 11.01
N GLY A 49 39.54 12.86 11.35
CA GLY A 49 38.39 12.77 12.22
C GLY A 49 37.33 11.79 11.69
N PRO A 50 36.60 11.08 12.56
CA PRO A 50 35.62 10.08 12.14
C PRO A 50 34.44 10.69 11.36
N LEU A 51 34.17 11.98 11.55
CA LEU A 51 33.10 12.71 10.85
C LEU A 51 33.60 13.53 9.66
N ASP A 52 34.90 13.45 9.35
CA ASP A 52 35.47 14.26 8.28
C ASP A 52 34.89 13.90 6.92
N LYS A 53 34.85 14.93 6.08
CA LYS A 53 34.40 14.84 4.70
C LYS A 53 35.50 14.29 3.82
N LEU A 54 35.12 13.75 2.67
CA LEU A 54 36.05 13.28 1.66
C LEU A 54 36.97 14.41 1.16
N SER A 55 36.51 15.66 1.22
CA SER A 55 37.33 16.84 0.92
C SER A 55 38.57 16.99 1.81
N ALA A 56 38.63 16.35 2.99
CA ALA A 56 39.81 16.41 3.86
C ALA A 56 41.06 15.77 3.23
N VAL A 57 40.88 14.83 2.30
CA VAL A 57 41.95 14.10 1.61
C VAL A 57 42.01 14.43 0.11
N ILE A 58 41.38 15.52 -0.31
CA ILE A 58 41.37 15.98 -1.70
C ILE A 58 41.88 17.43 -1.73
N LYS A 59 42.95 17.68 -2.48
CA LYS A 59 43.47 19.03 -2.73
C LYS A 59 43.77 19.19 -4.22
N ASP A 60 43.34 20.30 -4.81
CA ASP A 60 43.56 20.65 -6.23
C ASP A 60 43.18 19.53 -7.23
N GLY A 61 42.13 18.77 -6.90
CA GLY A 61 41.67 17.65 -7.72
C GLY A 61 42.58 16.42 -7.70
N GLN A 62 43.44 16.30 -6.68
CA GLN A 62 44.30 15.16 -6.43
C GLN A 62 44.09 14.59 -5.03
N TRP A 63 44.34 13.29 -4.89
CA TRP A 63 44.34 12.61 -3.60
C TRP A 63 45.54 13.06 -2.76
N ASN A 64 45.26 13.65 -1.61
CA ASN A 64 46.26 14.12 -0.67
C ASN A 64 46.00 13.47 0.71
N TRP A 65 46.35 12.19 0.80
CA TRP A 65 46.24 11.43 2.04
C TRP A 65 47.38 11.78 3.01
N PRO A 66 47.12 11.86 4.32
CA PRO A 66 48.18 11.94 5.31
C PRO A 66 49.03 10.67 5.25
N PHE A 67 50.27 10.75 5.74
CA PHE A 67 51.14 9.59 5.82
C PHE A 67 50.51 8.51 6.69
N ILE A 68 50.19 7.37 6.07
CA ILE A 68 49.56 6.22 6.73
C ILE A 68 50.67 5.29 7.22
N THR A 69 50.79 5.14 8.54
CA THR A 69 51.77 4.25 9.17
C THR A 69 51.27 2.81 9.31
N ASP A 70 49.96 2.62 9.31
CA ASP A 70 49.33 1.32 9.49
C ASP A 70 49.23 0.57 8.15
N ILE A 71 49.83 -0.63 8.09
CA ILE A 71 49.91 -1.44 6.88
C ILE A 71 48.52 -1.83 6.37
N ALA A 72 47.54 -2.08 7.25
CA ALA A 72 46.20 -2.43 6.82
C ALA A 72 45.50 -1.24 6.15
N CYS A 73 45.73 -0.01 6.64
CA CYS A 73 45.15 1.20 6.04
C CYS A 73 45.80 1.62 4.71
N LEU A 74 47.00 1.12 4.36
CA LEU A 74 47.62 1.36 3.04
C LEU A 74 46.77 0.83 1.88
N GLU A 75 45.96 -0.20 2.12
CA GLU A 75 45.00 -0.75 1.14
C GLU A 75 44.05 0.34 0.59
N ILE A 76 43.71 1.34 1.42
CA ILE A 76 42.88 2.48 1.04
C ILE A 76 43.55 3.28 -0.09
N THR A 77 44.84 3.60 0.06
CA THR A 77 45.56 4.41 -0.93
C THR A 77 45.87 3.66 -2.23
N HIS A 78 45.96 2.34 -2.18
CA HIS A 78 46.20 1.51 -3.37
C HIS A 78 44.98 1.34 -4.28
N MET A 79 43.78 1.48 -3.73
CA MET A 79 42.52 1.19 -4.42
C MET A 79 41.69 2.46 -4.69
N LEU A 80 42.35 3.63 -4.73
CA LEU A 80 41.68 4.91 -4.93
C LEU A 80 41.01 5.00 -6.31
N PRO A 81 39.73 5.41 -6.38
CA PRO A 81 39.03 5.57 -7.65
C PRO A 81 39.59 6.78 -8.44
N PRO A 82 39.45 6.77 -9.78
CA PRO A 82 39.85 7.90 -10.61
C PRO A 82 39.02 9.15 -10.29
N PHE A 83 39.68 10.32 -10.31
CA PHE A 83 39.06 11.60 -10.01
C PHE A 83 38.28 12.16 -11.21
N TRP A 84 37.09 12.72 -10.96
CA TRP A 84 36.29 13.41 -11.98
C TRP A 84 36.26 14.91 -11.66
N ARG A 85 36.64 15.78 -12.62
CA ARG A 85 36.74 17.25 -12.45
C ARG A 85 35.42 17.99 -12.11
N ALA A 86 34.32 17.27 -11.91
CA ALA A 86 33.00 17.82 -11.57
C ALA A 86 32.73 17.80 -10.05
N ARG A 87 31.57 18.28 -9.62
CA ARG A 87 31.09 18.11 -8.23
C ARG A 87 30.96 16.60 -7.92
N THR A 88 31.16 16.22 -6.65
CA THR A 88 30.91 14.82 -6.24
C THR A 88 29.44 14.49 -6.43
N GLU A 89 29.15 13.53 -7.29
CA GLU A 89 27.79 13.11 -7.63
C GLU A 89 27.61 11.65 -7.20
N SER A 90 26.63 11.41 -6.34
CA SER A 90 26.14 10.07 -6.05
C SER A 90 25.15 9.67 -7.15
N PHE A 91 25.49 8.67 -7.94
CA PHE A 91 24.56 8.10 -8.92
C PHE A 91 24.03 6.77 -8.42
N GLY A 92 22.74 6.52 -8.60
CA GLY A 92 22.25 5.14 -8.65
C GLY A 92 22.92 4.40 -9.82
N SER A 93 23.10 3.08 -9.71
CA SER A 93 23.55 2.23 -10.84
C SER A 93 22.91 2.65 -12.17
N GLN A 94 23.74 2.84 -13.20
CA GLN A 94 23.42 3.42 -14.51
C GLN A 94 22.01 3.05 -15.05
N ARG A 95 21.08 4.03 -15.03
CA ARG A 95 20.13 4.41 -16.12
C ARG A 95 18.94 5.25 -15.67
N MET A 96 18.76 5.49 -14.39
CA MET A 96 17.66 6.32 -13.90
C MET A 96 18.03 6.78 -12.50
N ASP A 97 17.90 8.07 -12.21
CA ASP A 97 17.66 8.48 -10.82
C ASP A 97 16.38 7.76 -10.39
N PRO A 98 16.45 6.70 -9.56
CA PRO A 98 15.29 5.89 -9.30
C PRO A 98 14.31 6.74 -8.52
N SER A 99 13.17 7.04 -9.14
CA SER A 99 12.07 7.73 -8.49
C SER A 99 11.71 7.01 -7.19
N THR A 100 11.21 7.72 -6.18
CA THR A 100 10.79 7.14 -4.89
C THR A 100 9.98 5.83 -5.03
N PRO A 101 9.08 5.68 -6.02
CA PRO A 101 8.39 4.40 -6.27
C PRO A 101 9.30 3.24 -6.70
N GLN A 102 10.32 3.50 -7.52
CA GLN A 102 11.27 2.46 -7.96
C GLN A 102 12.13 2.00 -6.80
N LEU A 103 12.59 2.92 -5.95
CA LEU A 103 13.28 2.58 -4.70
C LEU A 103 12.38 1.73 -3.79
N LEU A 104 11.11 2.09 -3.63
CA LEU A 104 10.17 1.33 -2.81
C LEU A 104 9.98 -0.12 -3.33
N MET A 105 9.96 -0.33 -4.65
CA MET A 105 9.84 -1.66 -5.25
C MET A 105 11.07 -2.53 -5.00
N ILE A 106 12.26 -1.94 -4.85
CA ILE A 106 13.48 -2.67 -4.50
C ILE A 106 13.39 -3.20 -3.06
N PHE A 107 12.89 -2.39 -2.11
CA PHE A 107 12.75 -2.79 -0.70
C PHE A 107 11.52 -3.64 -0.41
N HIS A 108 10.48 -3.49 -1.23
CA HIS A 108 9.24 -4.24 -1.13
C HIS A 108 8.96 -4.89 -2.48
N PRO A 109 9.69 -5.97 -2.82
CA PRO A 109 9.46 -6.68 -4.06
C PRO A 109 7.98 -7.10 -4.12
N PRO A 110 7.33 -6.93 -5.28
CA PRO A 110 5.92 -7.25 -5.42
C PRO A 110 5.72 -8.74 -5.10
N GLY A 111 4.90 -9.01 -4.08
CA GLY A 111 4.52 -10.37 -3.71
C GLY A 111 3.73 -11.09 -4.81
N PRO A 112 3.38 -12.37 -4.60
CA PRO A 112 2.65 -13.14 -5.59
C PRO A 112 1.36 -12.42 -6.00
N LYS A 113 1.09 -12.38 -7.32
CA LYS A 113 -0.11 -11.72 -7.86
C LYS A 113 -1.36 -12.43 -7.37
N VAL A 114 -2.01 -11.84 -6.38
CA VAL A 114 -3.29 -12.31 -5.85
C VAL A 114 -4.46 -11.72 -6.64
N LEU A 115 -5.42 -12.57 -7.02
CA LEU A 115 -6.57 -12.14 -7.84
C LEU A 115 -7.47 -11.13 -7.12
N TRP A 116 -7.63 -11.28 -5.80
CA TRP A 116 -8.50 -10.44 -4.98
C TRP A 116 -7.99 -9.00 -4.83
N SER A 117 -6.70 -8.72 -5.11
CA SER A 117 -6.16 -7.35 -5.09
C SER A 117 -6.93 -6.42 -6.04
N SER A 118 -7.42 -6.97 -7.15
CA SER A 118 -8.26 -6.25 -8.11
C SER A 118 -9.55 -5.70 -7.49
N LEU A 119 -10.12 -6.36 -6.47
CA LEU A 119 -11.33 -5.93 -5.79
C LEU A 119 -11.12 -4.65 -4.96
N LEU A 120 -9.87 -4.39 -4.55
CA LEU A 120 -9.49 -3.23 -3.75
C LEU A 120 -9.10 -2.01 -4.62
N MET A 121 -9.12 -2.18 -5.94
CA MET A 121 -8.63 -1.21 -6.91
C MET A 121 -9.76 -0.74 -7.85
N GLY A 122 -9.71 0.53 -8.25
CA GLY A 122 -10.65 1.12 -9.21
C GLY A 122 -10.92 2.60 -8.93
N SER A 123 -11.58 3.26 -9.89
CA SER A 123 -11.84 4.71 -9.86
C SER A 123 -12.78 5.13 -8.72
N PHE A 124 -13.66 4.25 -8.27
CA PHE A 124 -14.63 4.54 -7.21
C PHE A 124 -14.21 4.04 -5.82
N LYS A 125 -12.94 3.62 -5.65
CA LYS A 125 -12.48 3.10 -4.35
C LYS A 125 -12.72 4.12 -3.24
N ILE A 126 -13.19 3.62 -2.10
CA ILE A 126 -13.34 4.36 -0.85
C ILE A 126 -12.36 3.75 0.14
N PRO A 127 -11.27 4.44 0.53
CA PRO A 127 -10.17 3.84 1.27
C PRO A 127 -10.59 3.08 2.54
N LYS A 128 -11.47 3.67 3.37
CA LYS A 128 -11.99 3.03 4.60
C LYS A 128 -12.71 1.70 4.29
N ASN A 129 -13.47 1.64 3.20
CA ASN A 129 -14.24 0.44 2.83
C ASN A 129 -13.29 -0.63 2.26
N CYS A 130 -12.35 -0.24 1.41
CA CYS A 130 -11.34 -1.15 0.85
C CYS A 130 -10.46 -1.74 1.95
N PHE A 131 -10.11 -0.96 2.97
CA PHE A 131 -9.34 -1.45 4.11
C PHE A 131 -10.09 -2.54 4.89
N ILE A 132 -11.37 -2.32 5.21
CA ILE A 132 -12.18 -3.34 5.89
C ILE A 132 -12.40 -4.57 5.01
N LEU A 133 -12.64 -4.39 3.71
CA LEU A 133 -12.75 -5.52 2.77
C LEU A 133 -11.44 -6.33 2.70
N TRP A 134 -10.29 -5.67 2.67
CA TRP A 134 -8.99 -6.34 2.71
C TRP A 134 -8.82 -7.16 3.99
N LEU A 135 -9.14 -6.60 5.15
CA LEU A 135 -9.12 -7.33 6.42
C LEU A 135 -10.07 -8.53 6.39
N ALA A 136 -11.26 -8.39 5.82
CA ALA A 136 -12.22 -9.50 5.68
C ALA A 136 -11.69 -10.62 4.77
N ILE A 137 -11.09 -10.27 3.63
CA ILE A 137 -10.49 -11.24 2.70
C ILE A 137 -9.33 -12.00 3.37
N MET A 138 -8.54 -11.31 4.19
CA MET A 138 -7.42 -11.91 4.92
C MET A 138 -7.85 -12.66 6.21
N GLY A 139 -9.14 -12.72 6.54
CA GLY A 139 -9.64 -13.32 7.79
C GLY A 139 -9.17 -12.59 9.06
N ARG A 140 -8.81 -11.31 8.92
CA ARG A 140 -8.20 -10.50 9.99
C ARG A 140 -9.20 -9.67 10.76
N LEU A 141 -10.48 -9.61 10.36
CA LEU A 141 -11.51 -9.00 11.19
C LEU A 141 -11.72 -9.80 12.47
N SER A 142 -12.04 -9.11 13.57
CA SER A 142 -12.26 -9.72 14.89
C SER A 142 -13.66 -10.34 14.99
N THR A 143 -13.92 -11.37 14.19
CA THR A 143 -15.07 -12.26 14.32
C THR A 143 -14.87 -13.23 15.47
N LEU A 144 -15.97 -13.69 16.08
CA LEU A 144 -15.96 -14.52 17.30
C LEU A 144 -15.57 -15.99 17.05
N ASP A 145 -15.25 -16.35 15.81
CA ASP A 145 -14.64 -17.63 15.41
C ASP A 145 -13.16 -17.76 15.85
N LYS A 146 -12.58 -16.69 16.41
CA LYS A 146 -11.22 -16.69 16.92
C LYS A 146 -11.17 -17.25 18.35
N PRO A 147 -10.27 -18.23 18.63
CA PRO A 147 -10.19 -18.90 19.94
C PRO A 147 -10.11 -17.95 21.13
N TRP A 148 -9.40 -16.83 20.98
CA TRP A 148 -9.21 -15.85 22.05
C TRP A 148 -10.42 -14.93 22.29
N LEU A 149 -11.47 -15.00 21.47
CA LEU A 149 -12.71 -14.22 21.63
C LEU A 149 -13.89 -15.03 22.19
N HIS A 150 -13.70 -16.31 22.53
CA HIS A 150 -14.76 -17.18 23.06
C HIS A 150 -15.46 -16.62 24.31
N HIS A 151 -14.74 -15.89 25.16
CA HIS A 151 -15.27 -15.27 26.38
C HIS A 151 -16.33 -14.17 26.13
N ILE A 152 -16.44 -13.69 24.89
CA ILE A 152 -17.37 -12.61 24.50
C ILE A 152 -18.73 -13.21 24.07
N GLY A 153 -18.89 -14.53 24.07
CA GLY A 153 -20.10 -15.21 23.63
C GLY A 153 -20.14 -15.32 22.11
N GLY A 154 -20.15 -16.54 21.59
CA GLY A 154 -19.87 -16.85 20.18
C GLY A 154 -20.98 -16.52 19.19
N THR A 155 -22.14 -16.00 19.62
CA THR A 155 -23.31 -15.84 18.75
C THR A 155 -23.33 -14.50 18.00
N CYS A 156 -23.93 -14.51 16.81
CA CYS A 156 -24.04 -13.34 15.95
C CYS A 156 -25.01 -12.30 16.51
N ILE A 157 -24.48 -11.12 16.85
CA ILE A 157 -25.29 -10.01 17.40
C ILE A 157 -26.19 -9.32 16.37
N LEU A 158 -25.95 -9.55 15.07
CA LEU A 158 -26.77 -8.94 14.02
C LEU A 158 -28.14 -9.61 13.90
N CYS A 159 -28.19 -10.94 13.98
CA CYS A 159 -29.44 -11.69 13.86
C CYS A 159 -29.98 -12.22 15.17
N GLN A 160 -29.14 -12.47 16.18
CA GLN A 160 -29.53 -13.07 17.45
C GLN A 160 -30.19 -14.46 17.32
N ASP A 161 -29.99 -15.14 16.18
CA ASP A 161 -30.55 -16.48 15.89
C ASP A 161 -29.80 -17.63 16.60
N GLY A 162 -28.93 -17.34 17.57
CA GLY A 162 -28.10 -18.34 18.26
C GLY A 162 -26.97 -18.95 17.42
N VAL A 163 -26.76 -18.50 16.19
CA VAL A 163 -25.72 -19.01 15.27
C VAL A 163 -24.35 -18.39 15.58
N PRO A 164 -23.24 -19.16 15.52
CA PRO A 164 -21.89 -18.61 15.70
C PRO A 164 -21.51 -17.51 14.69
N GLU A 165 -20.82 -16.48 15.17
CA GLU A 165 -20.34 -15.38 14.33
C GLU A 165 -19.05 -15.75 13.59
N THR A 166 -19.19 -16.19 12.34
CA THR A 166 -18.08 -16.40 11.39
C THR A 166 -18.11 -15.33 10.29
N HIS A 167 -17.04 -15.16 9.51
CA HIS A 167 -17.05 -14.28 8.34
C HIS A 167 -18.15 -14.67 7.33
N ASP A 168 -18.32 -15.97 7.08
CA ASP A 168 -19.35 -16.47 6.17
C ASP A 168 -20.76 -16.15 6.67
N HIS A 169 -21.00 -16.41 7.95
CA HIS A 169 -22.27 -16.06 8.56
C HIS A 169 -22.49 -14.55 8.53
N LEU A 170 -21.56 -13.75 9.03
CA LEU A 170 -21.70 -12.32 9.17
C LEU A 170 -22.06 -11.64 7.83
N PHE A 171 -21.40 -12.01 6.74
CA PHE A 171 -21.58 -11.32 5.45
C PHE A 171 -22.63 -11.97 4.53
N PHE A 172 -22.87 -13.28 4.60
CA PHE A 172 -23.72 -13.97 3.61
C PHE A 172 -24.84 -14.83 4.20
N SER A 173 -24.61 -15.51 5.32
CA SER A 173 -25.62 -16.43 5.89
C SER A 173 -26.52 -15.79 6.95
N CYS A 174 -26.12 -14.66 7.53
CA CYS A 174 -26.87 -13.92 8.55
C CYS A 174 -28.17 -13.34 7.98
N SER A 175 -29.29 -13.56 8.68
CA SER A 175 -30.62 -13.08 8.29
C SER A 175 -30.68 -11.55 8.15
N PHE A 176 -30.00 -10.82 9.05
CA PHE A 176 -29.84 -9.36 8.95
C PHE A 176 -29.13 -8.95 7.65
N SER A 177 -27.97 -9.55 7.38
CA SER A 177 -27.18 -9.24 6.19
C SER A 177 -27.97 -9.58 4.93
N ARG A 178 -28.60 -10.74 4.84
CA ARG A 178 -29.47 -11.13 3.71
C ARG A 178 -30.56 -10.09 3.43
N ARG A 179 -31.21 -9.55 4.47
CA ARG A 179 -32.19 -8.46 4.30
C ARG A 179 -31.55 -7.20 3.72
N CYS A 180 -30.34 -6.81 4.15
CA CYS A 180 -29.59 -5.72 3.52
C CYS A 180 -29.33 -5.97 2.04
N PHE A 181 -28.89 -7.19 1.65
CA PHE A 181 -28.70 -7.54 0.24
C PHE A 181 -30.01 -7.46 -0.56
N THR A 182 -31.15 -7.90 0.00
CA THR A 182 -32.45 -7.78 -0.64
C THR A 182 -32.81 -6.32 -0.91
N ILE A 183 -32.62 -5.44 0.08
CA ILE A 183 -32.88 -3.99 -0.06
C ILE A 183 -31.96 -3.35 -1.10
N ILE A 184 -30.69 -3.75 -1.16
CA ILE A 184 -29.75 -3.28 -2.18
C ILE A 184 -30.20 -3.73 -3.57
N ARG A 185 -30.58 -5.00 -3.73
CA ARG A 185 -31.06 -5.57 -5.01
C ARG A 185 -32.37 -4.96 -5.50
N GLN A 186 -33.22 -4.47 -4.60
CA GLN A 186 -34.43 -3.72 -4.98
C GLN A 186 -34.09 -2.36 -5.60
N GLN A 187 -32.96 -1.76 -5.23
CA GLN A 187 -32.55 -0.44 -5.74
C GLN A 187 -31.70 -0.54 -7.00
N ILE A 188 -30.77 -1.49 -7.05
CA ILE A 188 -29.78 -1.63 -8.13
C ILE A 188 -29.59 -3.10 -8.52
N THR A 189 -29.27 -3.34 -9.79
CA THR A 189 -28.93 -4.69 -10.25
C THR A 189 -27.58 -5.09 -9.69
N PHE A 190 -27.57 -5.97 -8.68
CA PHE A 190 -26.36 -6.50 -8.08
C PHE A 190 -26.21 -8.01 -8.35
N PRO A 191 -25.36 -8.41 -9.32
CA PRO A 191 -25.28 -9.78 -9.78
C PRO A 191 -24.41 -10.65 -8.86
N TRP A 192 -24.66 -10.63 -7.55
CA TRP A 192 -23.89 -11.43 -6.59
C TRP A 192 -24.44 -12.87 -6.48
N PRO A 193 -23.59 -13.91 -6.61
CA PRO A 193 -24.03 -15.30 -6.56
C PRO A 193 -24.39 -15.72 -5.13
N HIS A 194 -25.28 -16.71 -4.98
CA HIS A 194 -25.59 -17.31 -3.69
C HIS A 194 -24.50 -18.34 -3.34
N ARG A 195 -23.38 -17.87 -2.80
CA ARG A 195 -22.18 -18.67 -2.47
C ARG A 195 -21.64 -18.27 -1.09
N ASP A 196 -20.82 -19.13 -0.51
CA ASP A 196 -20.05 -18.82 0.69
C ASP A 196 -19.05 -17.66 0.45
N TRP A 197 -18.45 -17.15 1.53
CA TRP A 197 -17.53 -16.02 1.49
C TRP A 197 -16.36 -16.25 0.53
N LYS A 198 -15.70 -17.41 0.63
CA LYS A 198 -14.49 -17.71 -0.14
C LYS A 198 -14.79 -17.79 -1.64
N HIS A 199 -15.80 -18.56 -2.03
CA HIS A 199 -16.19 -18.73 -3.43
C HIS A 199 -16.80 -17.44 -4.00
N GLY A 200 -17.51 -16.65 -3.19
CA GLY A 200 -18.00 -15.33 -3.57
C GLY A 200 -16.88 -14.36 -3.94
N ILE A 201 -15.83 -14.29 -3.11
CA ILE A 201 -14.65 -13.44 -3.37
C ILE A 201 -13.89 -13.91 -4.62
N GLN A 202 -13.71 -15.22 -4.82
CA GLN A 202 -13.06 -15.78 -6.02
C GLN A 202 -13.85 -15.45 -7.29
N TRP A 203 -15.18 -15.62 -7.23
CA TRP A 203 -16.09 -15.27 -8.33
C TRP A 203 -16.00 -13.78 -8.65
N ALA A 204 -16.07 -12.90 -7.65
CA ALA A 204 -16.00 -11.46 -7.83
C ALA A 204 -14.66 -11.02 -8.45
N SER A 205 -13.56 -11.61 -7.95
CA SER A 205 -12.19 -11.37 -8.43
C SER A 205 -12.00 -11.81 -9.89
N SER A 206 -12.85 -12.71 -10.38
CA SER A 206 -12.81 -13.18 -11.77
C SER A 206 -13.79 -12.42 -12.66
N ARG A 207 -15.01 -12.20 -12.17
CA ARG A 207 -16.10 -11.56 -12.91
C ARG A 207 -15.90 -10.07 -13.14
N TRP A 208 -15.37 -9.38 -12.13
CA TRP A 208 -15.20 -7.93 -12.17
C TRP A 208 -13.74 -7.57 -12.41
N ARG A 209 -13.03 -8.23 -13.35
CA ARG A 209 -11.66 -7.85 -13.73
C ARG A 209 -11.63 -6.61 -14.64
N GLY A 210 -10.43 -6.08 -14.88
CA GLY A 210 -10.18 -4.98 -15.82
C GLY A 210 -10.52 -3.58 -15.28
N LYS A 211 -10.62 -2.60 -16.18
CA LYS A 211 -10.86 -1.19 -15.85
C LYS A 211 -12.29 -0.71 -16.18
N HIS A 212 -13.18 -1.62 -16.58
CA HIS A 212 -14.55 -1.25 -16.97
C HIS A 212 -15.28 -0.57 -15.81
N VAL A 213 -15.89 0.57 -16.08
CA VAL A 213 -16.45 1.47 -15.06
C VAL A 213 -17.53 0.79 -14.20
N VAL A 214 -18.38 -0.04 -14.82
CA VAL A 214 -19.40 -0.83 -14.10
C VAL A 214 -18.76 -1.86 -13.16
N ASN A 215 -17.66 -2.49 -13.56
CA ASN A 215 -16.94 -3.43 -12.69
C ASN A 215 -16.32 -2.70 -11.50
N ALA A 216 -15.77 -1.51 -11.72
CA ALA A 216 -15.22 -0.67 -10.64
C ALA A 216 -16.32 -0.27 -9.63
N ALA A 217 -17.54 0.02 -10.11
CA ALA A 217 -18.67 0.34 -9.24
C ALA A 217 -19.10 -0.88 -8.41
N TYR A 218 -19.17 -2.08 -9.01
CA TYR A 218 -19.50 -3.31 -8.27
C TYR A 218 -18.46 -3.71 -7.22
N ARG A 219 -17.16 -3.54 -7.51
CA ARG A 219 -16.11 -3.73 -6.50
C ARG A 219 -16.27 -2.79 -5.31
N SER A 220 -16.59 -1.52 -5.59
CA SER A 220 -16.79 -0.50 -4.56
C SER A 220 -18.06 -0.79 -3.75
N LEU A 221 -19.12 -1.27 -4.39
CA LEU A 221 -20.33 -1.76 -3.73
C LEU A 221 -20.04 -2.92 -2.77
N LEU A 222 -19.30 -3.94 -3.22
CA LEU A 222 -18.89 -5.05 -2.35
C LEU A 222 -18.14 -4.53 -1.12
N ALA A 223 -17.17 -3.65 -1.32
CA ALA A 223 -16.41 -3.05 -0.22
C ALA A 223 -17.32 -2.27 0.74
N SER A 224 -18.30 -1.50 0.22
CA SER A 224 -19.26 -0.76 1.03
C SER A 224 -20.19 -1.68 1.82
N ILE A 225 -20.71 -2.75 1.22
CA ILE A 225 -21.53 -3.76 1.91
C ILE A 225 -20.78 -4.33 3.12
N VAL A 226 -19.56 -4.80 2.90
CA VAL A 226 -18.72 -5.40 3.95
C VAL A 226 -18.42 -4.38 5.05
N TYR A 227 -18.08 -3.15 4.67
CA TYR A 227 -17.83 -2.06 5.62
C TYR A 227 -19.04 -1.75 6.49
N HIS A 228 -20.22 -1.53 5.90
CA HIS A 228 -21.42 -1.12 6.64
C HIS A 228 -21.97 -2.25 7.52
N ILE A 229 -21.90 -3.50 7.07
CA ILE A 229 -22.24 -4.66 7.91
C ILE A 229 -21.28 -4.76 9.10
N TRP A 230 -19.97 -4.63 8.86
CA TRP A 230 -18.97 -4.65 9.91
C TRP A 230 -19.15 -3.49 10.91
N GLN A 231 -19.42 -2.29 10.41
CA GLN A 231 -19.71 -1.11 11.22
C GLN A 231 -20.96 -1.31 12.08
N GLU A 232 -22.03 -1.84 11.50
CA GLU A 232 -23.28 -2.13 12.22
C GLU A 232 -23.08 -3.16 13.32
N ARG A 233 -22.34 -4.25 13.04
CA ARG A 233 -21.98 -5.25 14.03
C ARG A 233 -21.25 -4.61 15.21
N ASN A 234 -20.24 -3.78 14.94
CA ASN A 234 -19.47 -3.12 15.98
C ASN A 234 -20.29 -2.09 16.76
N ALA A 235 -21.20 -1.36 16.11
CA ALA A 235 -22.09 -0.42 16.78
C ALA A 235 -23.02 -1.13 17.77
N ARG A 236 -23.59 -2.28 17.39
CA ARG A 236 -24.41 -3.09 18.31
C ARG A 236 -23.60 -3.66 19.46
N ARG A 237 -22.41 -4.18 19.14
CA ARG A 237 -21.54 -4.87 20.11
C ARG A 237 -20.96 -3.93 21.16
N PHE A 238 -20.45 -2.78 20.75
CA PHE A 238 -19.64 -1.92 21.60
C PHE A 238 -20.30 -0.61 21.98
N GLN A 239 -21.40 -0.24 21.32
CA GLN A 239 -22.04 1.06 21.50
C GLN A 239 -23.54 0.95 21.76
N GLN A 240 -24.10 -0.27 21.80
CA GLN A 240 -25.54 -0.53 21.99
C GLN A 240 -26.43 0.24 21.00
N ARG A 241 -25.91 0.57 19.82
CA ARG A 241 -26.66 1.25 18.76
C ARG A 241 -26.99 0.26 17.66
N SER A 242 -28.24 0.23 17.24
CA SER A 242 -28.71 -0.63 16.15
C SER A 242 -29.47 0.18 15.10
N ARG A 243 -29.17 -0.08 13.83
CA ARG A 243 -29.95 0.39 12.68
C ARG A 243 -30.66 -0.80 12.02
N PRO A 244 -31.90 -0.62 11.53
CA PRO A 244 -32.60 -1.67 10.82
C PRO A 244 -31.95 -1.95 9.45
N PRO A 245 -32.13 -3.15 8.87
CA PRO A 245 -31.52 -3.54 7.59
C PRO A 245 -31.84 -2.54 6.47
N LEU A 246 -33.05 -1.97 6.48
CA LEU A 246 -33.50 -0.98 5.51
C LEU A 246 -32.59 0.24 5.44
N ILE A 247 -32.19 0.76 6.60
CA ILE A 247 -31.34 1.94 6.69
C ILE A 247 -29.93 1.58 6.22
N VAL A 248 -29.38 0.46 6.68
CA VAL A 248 -28.04 0.01 6.28
C VAL A 248 -27.96 -0.23 4.77
N GLY A 249 -28.93 -0.92 4.19
CA GLY A 249 -28.98 -1.18 2.75
C GLY A 249 -29.11 0.10 1.92
N ARG A 250 -29.91 1.08 2.37
CA ARG A 250 -30.03 2.40 1.72
C ARG A 250 -28.72 3.19 1.79
N LEU A 251 -28.06 3.21 2.95
CA LEU A 251 -26.78 3.90 3.14
C LEU A 251 -25.69 3.37 2.20
N VAL A 252 -25.62 2.05 2.02
CA VAL A 252 -24.68 1.42 1.08
C VAL A 252 -24.92 1.89 -0.35
N VAL A 253 -26.16 1.86 -0.83
CA VAL A 253 -26.47 2.26 -2.21
C VAL A 253 -26.17 3.76 -2.40
N GLU A 254 -26.56 4.59 -1.44
CA GLU A 254 -26.38 6.02 -1.53
C GLU A 254 -24.90 6.42 -1.48
N GLU A 255 -24.09 5.79 -0.61
CA GLU A 255 -22.65 6.01 -0.56
C GLU A 255 -22.00 5.78 -1.93
N ILE A 256 -22.42 4.74 -2.66
CA ILE A 256 -21.87 4.45 -3.98
C ILE A 256 -22.43 5.39 -5.05
N ARG A 257 -23.70 5.78 -5.01
CA ARG A 257 -24.25 6.80 -5.92
C ARG A 257 -23.49 8.11 -5.80
N GLN A 258 -23.33 8.61 -4.58
CA GLN A 258 -22.56 9.82 -4.29
C GLN A 258 -21.11 9.66 -4.76
N ARG A 259 -20.52 8.49 -4.55
CA ARG A 259 -19.16 8.21 -5.03
C ARG A 259 -19.07 8.26 -6.56
N ILE A 260 -20.03 7.69 -7.28
CA ILE A 260 -20.07 7.72 -8.74
C ILE A 260 -20.20 9.15 -9.25
N ILE A 261 -21.05 9.97 -8.63
CA ILE A 261 -21.24 11.39 -8.99
C ILE A 261 -19.97 12.21 -8.71
N SER A 262 -19.29 11.93 -7.60
CA SER A 262 -18.07 12.66 -7.19
C SER A 262 -16.85 12.46 -8.11
N VAL A 263 -16.88 11.45 -8.98
CA VAL A 263 -15.76 11.12 -9.85
C VAL A 263 -16.08 11.61 -11.26
N GLN A 264 -15.20 12.44 -11.80
CA GLN A 264 -15.35 12.95 -13.17
C GLN A 264 -15.09 11.80 -14.17
N LEU A 265 -16.16 11.33 -14.79
CA LEU A 265 -16.11 10.26 -15.79
C LEU A 265 -16.11 10.87 -17.19
N ARG A 266 -15.31 10.31 -18.10
CA ARG A 266 -15.39 10.66 -19.52
C ARG A 266 -16.76 10.27 -20.06
N HIS A 267 -17.32 11.10 -20.94
CA HIS A 267 -18.56 10.79 -21.64
C HIS A 267 -18.35 9.57 -22.55
N SER A 268 -19.08 8.49 -22.29
CA SER A 268 -18.98 7.23 -23.01
C SER A 268 -20.26 6.41 -22.83
N ILE A 269 -20.50 5.46 -23.74
CA ILE A 269 -21.63 4.52 -23.62
C ILE A 269 -21.56 3.78 -22.27
N SER A 270 -20.37 3.42 -21.80
CA SER A 270 -20.17 2.74 -20.52
C SER A 270 -20.52 3.61 -19.31
N SER A 271 -20.20 4.91 -19.32
CA SER A 271 -20.57 5.83 -18.23
C SER A 271 -22.07 6.15 -18.23
N LEU A 272 -22.69 6.30 -19.41
CA LEU A 272 -24.14 6.41 -19.54
C LEU A 272 -24.85 5.15 -19.03
N GLY A 273 -24.34 3.96 -19.40
CA GLY A 273 -24.84 2.68 -18.92
C GLY A 273 -24.72 2.55 -17.40
N LEU A 274 -23.62 3.03 -16.82
CA LEU A 274 -23.46 3.10 -15.36
C LEU A 274 -24.54 3.95 -14.70
N TYR A 275 -24.75 5.19 -15.15
CA TYR A 275 -25.76 6.07 -14.55
C TYR A 275 -27.17 5.46 -14.61
N ARG A 276 -27.52 4.84 -15.74
CA ARG A 276 -28.79 4.10 -15.90
C ARG A 276 -28.90 2.92 -14.93
N LEU A 277 -27.87 2.06 -14.86
CA LEU A 277 -27.83 0.90 -13.96
C LEU A 277 -27.95 1.29 -12.48
N TRP A 278 -27.43 2.46 -12.11
CA TRP A 278 -27.42 2.97 -10.74
C TRP A 278 -28.59 3.91 -10.42
N LYS A 279 -29.48 4.15 -11.39
CA LYS A 279 -30.63 5.07 -11.29
C LYS A 279 -30.20 6.46 -10.81
N ILE A 280 -29.07 6.94 -11.31
CA ILE A 280 -28.55 8.27 -11.00
C ILE A 280 -29.13 9.24 -12.04
N PRO A 281 -29.81 10.33 -11.61
CA PRO A 281 -30.29 11.34 -12.55
C PRO A 281 -29.10 11.91 -13.31
N TRP A 282 -29.25 12.05 -14.62
CA TRP A 282 -28.19 12.53 -15.49
C TRP A 282 -27.76 13.94 -15.03
N PRO A 283 -26.46 14.25 -14.90
CA PRO A 283 -26.04 15.62 -14.63
C PRO A 283 -26.45 16.48 -15.83
N VAL A 284 -27.55 17.23 -15.69
CA VAL A 284 -28.06 18.14 -16.71
C VAL A 284 -27.04 19.28 -16.85
N GLU A 285 -26.20 19.15 -17.89
CA GLU A 285 -25.39 20.19 -18.53
C GLU A 285 -24.14 20.73 -17.81
N GLY A 286 -23.11 21.06 -18.61
CA GLY A 286 -21.98 21.89 -18.18
C GLY A 286 -20.56 21.39 -18.48
N PHE A 287 -20.29 20.68 -19.57
CA PHE A 287 -18.91 20.53 -20.06
C PHE A 287 -18.82 20.97 -21.52
N SER A 288 -18.49 22.25 -21.68
CA SER A 288 -18.02 22.84 -22.93
C SER A 288 -16.81 22.06 -23.45
N ILE A 289 -16.78 21.88 -24.77
CA ILE A 289 -15.75 21.24 -25.59
C ILE A 289 -14.39 21.93 -25.39
#